data_AF-A0A7K7RU79-F1
#
_entry.id   AF-A0A7K7RU79-F1
#
_cell.length_a   1.000
_cell.length_b   1.000
_cell.length_c   1.000
_cell.angle_alpha   90.00
_cell.angle_beta   90.00
_cell.angle_gamma   90.00
#
_symmetry.space_group_name_H-M   'P 1'
#
loop_
_entity.id
_entity.type
_entity.pdbx_description
1 polymer ?
#
loop_
_entity_poly.entity_id
_entity_poly.type
_entity_poly.pdbx_seq_one_letter_code
_entity_poly.pdbx_strand_id
1 'polypeptide(L)'
;CIHKIILVLVIFCVLSTTLTAVMQIDDLAEVDYSLSGLPAVFQPFIDLDLKGIVFPAGNHTDYPYVASSFTIPDHSDSMLYLAFSEYFFQTSSFAYYTTGAFNMTIAEETCSYFHINTEIFSSIIPEVAKYSVTPYPVMLKLMSTEIPTISLQQDSFTVEIQGSVEVLTILPDSTPQSLFTLNIAANTSISLNIFDQKLMGSLCLNR
;
A
#
# COMPACT_ATOMS: atom_id res chain seq x y z
N CYS A 1 -36.69 -24.13 2.94
CA CYS A 1 -36.00 -23.12 2.11
C CYS A 1 -35.69 -21.88 2.92
N ILE A 2 -34.66 -21.96 3.76
CA ILE A 2 -34.26 -20.97 4.76
C ILE A 2 -33.13 -20.04 4.22
N HIS A 3 -32.64 -20.31 3.00
CA HIS A 3 -31.60 -19.50 2.33
C HIS A 3 -32.04 -18.06 1.96
N LYS A 4 -33.35 -17.77 2.00
CA LYS A 4 -33.87 -16.40 1.79
C LYS A 4 -33.66 -15.46 2.99
N ILE A 5 -33.35 -15.99 4.19
CA ILE A 5 -33.23 -15.17 5.41
C ILE A 5 -31.79 -14.72 5.67
N ILE A 6 -30.78 -15.48 5.20
CA ILE A 6 -29.36 -15.11 5.39
C ILE A 6 -28.96 -13.93 4.48
N LEU A 7 -29.53 -13.83 3.27
CA LEU A 7 -29.33 -12.68 2.39
C LEU A 7 -29.80 -11.36 3.05
N VAL A 8 -30.82 -11.41 3.91
CA VAL A 8 -31.38 -10.22 4.56
C VAL A 8 -30.40 -9.60 5.57
N LEU A 9 -29.48 -10.37 6.17
CA LEU A 9 -28.58 -9.85 7.21
C LEU A 9 -27.32 -9.16 6.65
N VAL A 10 -26.73 -9.68 5.57
CA VAL A 10 -25.60 -9.02 4.88
C VAL A 10 -26.08 -7.78 4.13
N ILE A 11 -27.29 -7.84 3.57
CA ILE A 11 -27.97 -6.68 2.99
C ILE A 11 -28.38 -5.67 4.08
N PHE A 12 -28.63 -6.05 5.35
CA PHE A 12 -28.97 -5.09 6.41
C PHE A 12 -27.80 -4.14 6.76
N CYS A 13 -26.55 -4.57 6.56
CA CYS A 13 -25.39 -3.68 6.69
C CYS A 13 -25.27 -2.70 5.50
N VAL A 14 -25.74 -3.12 4.32
CA VAL A 14 -25.80 -2.30 3.08
C VAL A 14 -27.07 -1.42 3.02
N LEU A 15 -28.15 -1.78 3.72
CA LEU A 15 -29.45 -1.07 3.78
C LEU A 15 -29.68 -0.28 5.07
N SER A 16 -28.79 -0.34 6.07
CA SER A 16 -28.85 0.60 7.19
C SER A 16 -28.55 1.99 6.64
N THR A 17 -29.55 2.88 6.68
CA THR A 17 -29.66 4.19 6.02
C THR A 17 -28.65 5.26 6.48
N THR A 18 -27.42 4.86 6.78
CA THR A 18 -26.29 5.72 7.17
C THR A 18 -24.99 5.25 6.51
N LEU A 19 -25.03 4.76 5.27
CA LEU A 19 -23.80 4.62 4.49
C LEU A 19 -23.31 6.02 4.12
N THR A 20 -22.42 6.59 4.93
CA THR A 20 -21.46 7.54 4.40
C THR A 20 -20.71 6.82 3.29
N ALA A 21 -20.88 7.25 2.04
CA ALA A 21 -20.21 6.66 0.87
C ALA A 21 -18.68 6.59 0.98
N VAL A 22 -18.12 7.37 1.89
CA VAL A 22 -16.69 7.49 2.16
C VAL A 22 -16.40 6.98 3.57
N MET A 23 -15.37 6.15 3.71
CA MET A 23 -14.88 5.61 4.98
C MET A 23 -13.40 5.90 5.13
N GLN A 24 -12.99 6.37 6.31
CA GLN A 24 -11.58 6.50 6.68
C GLN A 24 -10.96 5.10 6.80
N ILE A 25 -9.87 4.86 6.09
CA ILE A 25 -9.03 3.65 6.25
C ILE A 25 -8.11 3.86 7.45
N ASP A 26 -7.41 5.00 7.46
CA ASP A 26 -6.49 5.47 8.49
C ASP A 26 -6.32 7.00 8.38
N ASP A 27 -5.33 7.58 9.08
CA ASP A 27 -5.07 9.02 9.06
C ASP A 27 -4.58 9.56 7.71
N LEU A 28 -4.23 8.69 6.76
CA LEU A 28 -3.62 9.04 5.47
C LEU A 28 -4.58 8.81 4.30
N ALA A 29 -5.56 7.91 4.42
CA ALA A 29 -6.41 7.52 3.29
C ALA A 29 -7.88 7.28 3.63
N GLU A 30 -8.74 7.63 2.68
CA GLU A 30 -10.19 7.43 2.68
C GLU A 30 -10.62 6.62 1.46
N VAL A 31 -11.65 5.76 1.58
CA VAL A 31 -12.21 5.00 0.45
C VAL A 31 -13.63 5.44 0.15
N ASP A 32 -13.91 5.81 -1.11
CA ASP A 32 -15.26 5.94 -1.67
C ASP A 32 -15.73 4.59 -2.22
N TYR A 33 -16.71 4.02 -1.54
CA TYR A 33 -17.38 2.77 -1.88
C TYR A 33 -18.86 3.01 -2.22
N SER A 34 -19.22 4.23 -2.65
CA SER A 34 -20.54 4.48 -3.23
C SER A 34 -20.79 3.56 -4.43
N LEU A 35 -22.07 3.30 -4.66
CA LEU A 35 -22.54 2.60 -5.84
C LEU A 35 -22.18 3.41 -7.10
N SER A 36 -21.56 2.75 -8.08
CA SER A 36 -21.30 3.35 -9.40
C SER A 36 -22.56 3.33 -10.28
N GLY A 37 -23.55 2.50 -9.94
CA GLY A 37 -24.82 2.36 -10.63
C GLY A 37 -25.88 1.66 -9.78
N LEU A 38 -27.03 1.35 -10.38
CA LEU A 38 -28.07 0.56 -9.70
C LEU A 38 -27.62 -0.90 -9.60
N PRO A 39 -27.88 -1.59 -8.47
CA PRO A 39 -27.60 -3.02 -8.34
C PRO A 39 -28.28 -3.83 -9.45
N ALA A 40 -27.53 -4.73 -10.08
CA ALA A 40 -28.05 -5.62 -11.10
C ALA A 40 -28.52 -6.92 -10.45
N VAL A 41 -29.77 -7.31 -10.68
CA VAL A 41 -30.38 -8.49 -10.08
C VAL A 41 -30.51 -9.59 -11.11
N PHE A 42 -29.78 -10.68 -10.91
CA PHE A 42 -29.82 -11.88 -11.72
C PHE A 42 -30.43 -13.04 -10.92
N GLN A 43 -30.86 -14.10 -11.61
CA GLN A 43 -31.09 -15.39 -10.97
C GLN A 43 -29.87 -16.26 -11.30
N PRO A 44 -28.98 -16.61 -10.36
CA PRO A 44 -29.18 -16.67 -8.91
C PRO A 44 -28.50 -15.60 -8.02
N PHE A 45 -27.83 -14.58 -8.57
CA PHE A 45 -26.99 -13.64 -7.80
C PHE A 45 -27.37 -12.16 -8.01
N ILE A 46 -26.86 -11.29 -7.14
CA ILE A 46 -26.99 -9.83 -7.25
C ILE A 46 -25.60 -9.26 -7.40
N ASP A 47 -25.41 -8.41 -8.40
CA ASP A 47 -24.17 -7.67 -8.62
C ASP A 47 -24.29 -6.24 -8.09
N LEU A 48 -23.25 -5.82 -7.37
CA LEU A 48 -23.13 -4.53 -6.73
C LEU A 48 -21.83 -3.88 -7.18
N ASP A 49 -21.93 -2.96 -8.13
CA ASP A 49 -20.77 -2.21 -8.60
C ASP A 49 -20.50 -1.03 -7.65
N LEU A 50 -19.36 -1.09 -6.97
CA LEU A 50 -18.85 -0.03 -6.09
C LEU A 50 -17.76 0.75 -6.82
N LYS A 51 -17.63 2.04 -6.55
CA LYS A 51 -16.56 2.85 -7.15
C LYS A 51 -15.16 2.37 -6.73
N GLY A 52 -14.98 2.07 -5.44
CA GLY A 52 -13.72 1.56 -4.89
C GLY A 52 -12.54 2.48 -5.17
N ILE A 53 -12.63 3.76 -4.79
CA ILE A 53 -11.60 4.78 -5.05
C ILE A 53 -10.98 5.19 -3.74
N VAL A 54 -9.66 5.15 -3.64
CA VAL A 54 -8.94 5.55 -2.41
C VAL A 54 -8.31 6.92 -2.58
N PHE A 55 -8.74 7.87 -1.75
CA PHE A 55 -8.29 9.27 -1.69
C PHE A 55 -7.28 9.53 -0.58
N PRO A 56 -6.33 10.46 -0.79
CA PRO A 56 -5.60 11.07 0.30
C PRO A 56 -6.59 11.68 1.31
N ALA A 57 -6.38 11.44 2.61
CA ALA A 57 -7.25 11.96 3.65
C ALA A 57 -7.37 13.50 3.54
N GLY A 58 -8.62 13.99 3.52
CA GLY A 58 -8.92 15.42 3.38
C GLY A 58 -8.63 16.06 2.01
N ASN A 59 -8.18 15.32 0.99
CA ASN A 59 -7.96 15.86 -0.35
C ASN A 59 -8.49 14.93 -1.45
N HIS A 60 -9.52 15.41 -2.15
CA HIS A 60 -10.13 14.71 -3.27
C HIS A 60 -9.57 15.24 -4.59
N THR A 61 -8.32 14.90 -4.89
CA THR A 61 -7.67 15.21 -6.18
C THR A 61 -8.04 14.20 -7.27
N ASP A 62 -8.07 14.67 -8.51
CA ASP A 62 -8.24 13.80 -9.69
C ASP A 62 -7.02 12.88 -9.87
N TYR A 63 -7.29 11.63 -10.29
CA TYR A 63 -6.25 10.62 -10.50
C TYR A 63 -5.75 10.59 -11.95
N PRO A 64 -4.47 10.21 -12.16
CA PRO A 64 -3.94 9.98 -13.50
C PRO A 64 -4.38 8.63 -14.11
N TYR A 65 -5.10 7.79 -13.35
CA TYR A 65 -5.47 6.43 -13.76
C TYR A 65 -6.90 6.40 -14.34
N VAL A 66 -7.14 5.46 -15.26
CA VAL A 66 -8.47 5.19 -15.82
C VAL A 66 -8.89 3.79 -15.40
N ALA A 67 -10.08 3.68 -14.81
CA ALA A 67 -10.62 2.39 -14.42
C ALA A 67 -10.85 1.51 -15.66
N SER A 68 -10.33 0.28 -15.60
CA SER A 68 -10.57 -0.74 -16.62
C SER A 68 -11.68 -1.68 -16.16
N SER A 69 -12.56 -2.08 -17.09
CA SER A 69 -13.54 -3.13 -16.83
C SER A 69 -12.85 -4.46 -16.59
N PHE A 70 -13.30 -5.22 -15.61
CA PHE A 70 -12.86 -6.59 -15.37
C PHE A 70 -14.08 -7.50 -15.18
N THR A 71 -13.89 -8.79 -15.43
CA THR A 71 -14.95 -9.80 -15.29
C THR A 71 -14.64 -10.72 -14.14
N ILE A 72 -15.64 -10.99 -13.31
CA ILE A 72 -15.56 -12.01 -12.28
C ILE A 72 -15.90 -13.35 -12.94
N PRO A 73 -15.09 -14.42 -12.77
CA PRO A 73 -15.45 -15.71 -13.32
C PRO A 73 -16.71 -16.26 -12.65
N ASP A 74 -17.54 -16.96 -13.42
CA ASP A 74 -18.76 -17.61 -12.92
C ASP A 74 -18.42 -18.75 -11.96
N HIS A 75 -18.31 -18.41 -10.68
CA HIS A 75 -18.21 -19.36 -9.59
C HIS A 75 -19.49 -19.30 -8.78
N SER A 76 -20.05 -20.47 -8.43
CA SER A 76 -21.31 -20.57 -7.66
C SER A 76 -21.15 -21.37 -6.37
N ASP A 77 -19.93 -21.47 -5.84
CA ASP A 77 -19.62 -22.24 -4.64
C ASP A 77 -19.63 -21.40 -3.35
N SER A 78 -19.68 -20.07 -3.47
CA SER A 78 -19.67 -19.12 -2.35
C SER A 78 -20.89 -18.20 -2.33
N MET A 79 -21.27 -17.71 -1.15
CA MET A 79 -22.42 -16.81 -0.97
C MET A 79 -22.11 -15.34 -1.32
N LEU A 80 -20.83 -14.98 -1.37
CA LEU A 80 -20.34 -13.63 -1.65
C LEU A 80 -19.03 -13.73 -2.42
N TYR A 81 -18.92 -12.93 -3.47
CA TYR A 81 -17.65 -12.69 -4.16
C TYR A 81 -17.31 -11.22 -4.02
N LEU A 82 -16.05 -10.97 -3.69
CA LEU A 82 -15.46 -9.64 -3.70
C LEU A 82 -14.38 -9.63 -4.75
N ALA A 83 -14.43 -8.64 -5.62
CA ALA A 83 -13.43 -8.45 -6.65
C ALA A 83 -12.90 -7.01 -6.57
N PHE A 84 -11.59 -6.88 -6.71
CA PHE A 84 -10.88 -5.62 -6.62
C PHE A 84 -10.22 -5.36 -7.96
N SER A 85 -10.39 -4.16 -8.48
CA SER A 85 -9.75 -3.73 -9.72
C SER A 85 -8.29 -3.34 -9.47
N GLU A 86 -7.48 -3.39 -10.52
CA GLU A 86 -6.15 -2.75 -10.51
C GLU A 86 -6.26 -1.27 -10.10
N TYR A 87 -7.31 -0.60 -10.56
CA TYR A 87 -7.60 0.81 -10.28
C TYR A 87 -7.77 1.10 -8.78
N PHE A 88 -8.43 0.21 -8.02
CA PHE A 88 -8.53 0.34 -6.55
C PHE A 88 -7.14 0.36 -5.91
N PHE A 89 -6.24 -0.53 -6.33
CA PHE A 89 -4.89 -0.58 -5.78
C PHE A 89 -3.99 0.57 -6.27
N GLN A 90 -4.16 1.02 -7.52
CA GLN A 90 -3.44 2.18 -8.06
C GLN A 90 -3.81 3.47 -7.33
N THR A 91 -5.10 3.72 -7.10
CA THR A 91 -5.56 4.89 -6.32
C THR A 91 -5.10 4.80 -4.87
N SER A 92 -5.07 3.59 -4.28
CA SER A 92 -4.48 3.36 -2.95
C SER A 92 -3.00 3.74 -2.90
N SER A 93 -2.20 3.24 -3.86
CA SER A 93 -0.77 3.55 -3.95
C SER A 93 -0.52 5.06 -4.08
N PHE A 94 -1.31 5.73 -4.92
CA PHE A 94 -1.25 7.18 -5.08
C PHE A 94 -1.58 7.94 -3.79
N ALA A 95 -2.65 7.56 -3.09
CA ALA A 95 -3.06 8.20 -1.85
C ALA A 95 -1.96 8.10 -0.77
N TYR A 96 -1.43 6.90 -0.56
CA TYR A 96 -0.34 6.68 0.40
C TYR A 96 0.98 7.35 -0.02
N TYR A 97 1.27 7.41 -1.31
CA TYR A 97 2.45 8.12 -1.81
C TYR A 97 2.37 9.63 -1.59
N THR A 98 1.26 10.25 -1.97
CA THR A 98 1.08 11.70 -1.85
C THR A 98 0.99 12.18 -0.41
N THR A 99 0.57 11.31 0.51
CA THR A 99 0.56 11.58 1.96
C THR A 99 1.87 11.22 2.66
N GLY A 100 2.88 10.72 1.93
CA GLY A 100 4.22 10.50 2.44
C GLY A 100 4.44 9.17 3.18
N ALA A 101 3.53 8.20 3.05
CA ALA A 101 3.66 6.90 3.71
C ALA A 101 4.92 6.11 3.30
N PHE A 102 5.47 6.39 2.10
CA PHE A 102 6.71 5.79 1.59
C PHE A 102 7.99 6.56 1.96
N ASN A 103 7.90 7.50 2.91
CA ASN A 103 9.06 8.21 3.47
C ASN A 103 9.32 7.72 4.89
N MET A 104 10.41 6.98 5.09
CA MET A 104 10.76 6.38 6.37
C MET A 104 12.19 6.75 6.77
N THR A 105 12.39 7.02 8.06
CA THR A 105 13.72 7.17 8.64
C THR A 105 13.97 6.03 9.61
N ILE A 106 15.07 5.30 9.43
CA ILE A 106 15.53 4.26 10.33
C ILE A 106 16.76 4.80 11.05
N ALA A 107 16.63 5.02 12.35
CA ALA A 107 17.72 5.36 13.25
C ALA A 107 17.80 4.33 14.39
N GLU A 108 18.85 4.40 15.21
CA GLU A 108 19.08 3.47 16.33
C GLU A 108 17.88 3.42 17.30
N GLU A 109 17.26 4.57 17.57
CA GLU A 109 16.03 4.70 18.36
C GLU A 109 14.81 4.01 17.74
N THR A 110 14.77 3.90 16.41
CA THR A 110 13.66 3.30 15.66
C THR A 110 13.83 1.79 15.52
N CYS A 111 15.06 1.29 15.48
CA CYS A 111 15.31 -0.14 15.35
C CYS A 111 16.60 -0.59 16.06
N SER A 112 16.48 -0.96 17.33
CA SER A 112 17.59 -1.44 18.17
C SER A 112 18.22 -2.76 17.68
N TYR A 113 17.58 -3.47 16.74
CA TYR A 113 18.12 -4.70 16.17
C TYR A 113 19.20 -4.44 15.12
N PHE A 114 19.16 -3.27 14.46
CA PHE A 114 20.12 -2.89 13.43
C PHE A 114 21.08 -1.83 13.98
N HIS A 115 22.16 -2.28 14.62
CA HIS A 115 23.27 -1.39 15.02
C HIS A 115 24.12 -1.08 13.79
N ILE A 116 23.65 -0.13 12.97
CA ILE A 116 24.35 0.31 11.77
C ILE A 116 25.25 1.49 12.16
N ASN A 117 26.54 1.36 11.90
CA ASN A 117 27.53 2.40 12.12
C ASN A 117 28.42 2.60 10.89
N THR A 118 29.25 3.64 10.92
CA THR A 118 30.16 3.96 9.81
C THR A 118 31.24 2.89 9.58
N GLU A 119 31.55 2.06 10.57
CA GLU A 119 32.54 0.97 10.45
C GLU A 119 32.09 -0.09 9.43
N ILE A 120 30.81 -0.47 9.45
CA ILE A 120 30.25 -1.44 8.48
C ILE A 120 30.54 -0.99 7.04
N PHE A 121 30.29 0.29 6.74
CA PHE A 121 30.49 0.84 5.41
C PHE A 121 31.95 1.12 5.07
N SER A 122 32.81 1.36 6.06
CA SER A 122 34.24 1.63 5.85
C SER A 122 34.96 0.48 5.13
N SER A 123 34.47 -0.75 5.29
CA SER A 123 35.01 -1.95 4.64
C SER A 123 34.63 -2.06 3.15
N ILE A 124 33.55 -1.40 2.73
CA ILE A 124 32.99 -1.47 1.37
C ILE A 124 33.30 -0.18 0.59
N ILE A 125 33.26 0.97 1.26
CA ILE A 125 33.42 2.31 0.68
C ILE A 125 34.60 3.02 1.36
N PRO A 126 35.80 3.01 0.75
CA PRO A 126 37.01 3.59 1.34
C PRO A 126 36.89 5.09 1.68
N GLU A 127 36.06 5.84 0.96
CA GLU A 127 35.79 7.25 1.22
C GLU A 127 35.15 7.45 2.59
N VAL A 128 34.29 6.54 3.06
CA VAL A 128 33.68 6.60 4.40
C VAL A 128 34.72 6.40 5.49
N ALA A 129 35.72 5.55 5.25
CA ALA A 129 36.83 5.31 6.16
C ALA A 129 37.69 6.57 6.39
N LYS A 130 37.76 7.49 5.42
CA LYS A 130 38.49 8.76 5.55
C LYS A 130 37.86 9.69 6.60
N TYR A 131 36.55 9.61 6.79
CA TYR A 131 35.81 10.45 7.73
C TYR A 131 35.68 9.84 9.13
N SER A 132 35.97 8.55 9.29
CA SER A 132 35.61 7.79 10.50
C SER A 132 36.81 7.04 11.07
N VAL A 133 37.65 7.71 11.86
CA VAL A 133 38.60 7.01 12.77
C VAL A 133 37.85 6.42 13.97
N THR A 134 36.69 6.99 14.31
CA THR A 134 35.76 6.53 15.34
C THR A 134 34.43 6.16 14.70
N PRO A 135 33.82 5.02 15.04
CA PRO A 135 32.50 4.66 14.53
C PRO A 135 31.42 5.63 15.02
N TYR A 136 30.61 6.14 14.10
CA TYR A 136 29.45 6.98 14.40
C TYR A 136 28.14 6.27 14.04
N PRO A 137 27.03 6.56 14.76
CA PRO A 137 25.71 6.04 14.40
C PRO A 137 25.30 6.49 13.01
N VAL A 138 24.64 5.59 12.28
CA VAL A 138 24.10 5.84 10.95
C VAL A 138 22.58 5.93 11.01
N MET A 139 22.04 6.87 10.24
CA MET A 139 20.62 7.02 9.98
C MET A 139 20.36 6.73 8.50
N LEU A 140 19.35 5.93 8.21
CA LEU A 140 18.92 5.61 6.85
C LEU A 140 17.63 6.36 6.55
N LYS A 141 17.61 7.17 5.50
CA LYS A 141 16.42 7.85 5.02
C LYS A 141 15.96 7.20 3.74
N LEU A 142 14.85 6.45 3.82
CA LEU A 142 14.21 5.76 2.72
C LEU A 142 13.11 6.65 2.16
N MET A 143 13.10 6.84 0.85
CA MET A 143 12.08 7.63 0.16
C MET A 143 11.73 6.95 -1.16
N SER A 144 10.45 6.89 -1.50
CA SER A 144 10.04 6.49 -2.86
C SER A 144 10.18 7.69 -3.80
N THR A 145 10.80 7.47 -4.97
CA THR A 145 11.11 8.53 -5.93
C THR A 145 9.96 8.84 -6.89
N GLU A 146 9.02 7.90 -7.02
CA GLU A 146 7.81 7.99 -7.83
C GLU A 146 6.71 7.16 -7.20
N ILE A 147 5.47 7.27 -7.68
CA ILE A 147 4.34 6.51 -7.15
C ILE A 147 4.59 5.00 -7.40
N PRO A 148 4.52 4.14 -6.37
CA PRO A 148 4.65 2.70 -6.56
C PRO A 148 3.64 2.17 -7.57
N THR A 149 4.13 1.46 -8.59
CA THR A 149 3.30 1.00 -9.69
C THR A 149 2.70 -0.36 -9.36
N ILE A 150 1.38 -0.43 -9.42
CA ILE A 150 0.62 -1.65 -9.18
C ILE A 150 0.16 -2.23 -10.52
N SER A 151 0.40 -3.53 -10.73
CA SER A 151 -0.07 -4.28 -11.89
C SER A 151 -0.81 -5.53 -11.43
N LEU A 152 -2.06 -5.68 -11.86
CA LEU A 152 -2.92 -6.82 -11.60
C LEU A 152 -3.31 -7.47 -12.93
N GLN A 153 -2.62 -8.54 -13.26
CA GLN A 153 -2.84 -9.36 -14.46
C GLN A 153 -3.38 -10.74 -14.06
N GLN A 154 -3.84 -11.50 -15.05
CA GLN A 154 -4.24 -12.89 -14.83
C GLN A 154 -3.04 -13.67 -14.26
N ASP A 155 -3.23 -14.24 -13.06
CA ASP A 155 -2.22 -14.98 -12.27
C ASP A 155 -1.00 -14.18 -11.77
N SER A 156 -0.97 -12.86 -11.95
CA SER A 156 0.15 -12.02 -11.52
C SER A 156 -0.34 -10.74 -10.85
N PHE A 157 0.03 -10.55 -9.59
CA PHE A 157 -0.23 -9.32 -8.87
C PHE A 157 1.09 -8.79 -8.32
N THR A 158 1.54 -7.64 -8.80
CA THR A 158 2.86 -7.09 -8.48
C THR A 158 2.84 -5.63 -8.06
N VAL A 159 3.84 -5.25 -7.27
CA VAL A 159 4.19 -3.85 -6.98
C VAL A 159 5.64 -3.61 -7.37
N GLU A 160 5.85 -2.56 -8.16
CA GLU A 160 7.17 -2.01 -8.44
C GLU A 160 7.38 -0.72 -7.65
N ILE A 161 8.45 -0.68 -6.87
CA ILE A 161 8.82 0.46 -6.03
C ILE A 161 10.19 0.94 -6.50
N GLN A 162 10.23 2.18 -7.00
CA GLN A 162 11.47 2.92 -7.16
C GLN A 162 11.66 3.86 -5.98
N GLY A 163 12.87 3.89 -5.46
CA GLY A 163 13.20 4.71 -4.30
C GLY A 163 14.67 5.00 -4.20
N SER A 164 14.99 5.73 -3.14
CA SER A 164 16.35 6.06 -2.75
C SER A 164 16.53 5.83 -1.27
N VAL A 165 17.73 5.40 -0.90
CA VAL A 165 18.19 5.35 0.48
C VAL A 165 19.36 6.30 0.62
N GLU A 166 19.15 7.36 1.38
CA GLU A 166 20.23 8.24 1.79
C GLU A 166 20.81 7.74 3.11
N VAL A 167 22.12 7.50 3.12
CA VAL A 167 22.85 7.04 4.30
C VAL A 167 23.53 8.25 4.92
N LEU A 168 23.13 8.57 6.15
CA LEU A 168 23.57 9.74 6.90
C LEU A 168 24.35 9.28 8.14
N THR A 169 25.44 9.95 8.48
CA THR A 169 26.08 9.80 9.78
C THR A 169 25.66 10.94 10.70
N ILE A 170 25.56 10.67 12.00
CA ILE A 170 25.31 11.71 13.00
C ILE A 170 26.65 12.08 13.65
N LEU A 171 27.10 13.31 13.43
CA LEU A 171 28.35 13.83 14.00
C LEU A 171 28.19 14.12 15.52
N PRO A 172 29.29 14.28 16.28
CA PRO A 172 29.23 14.58 17.72
C PRO A 172 28.47 15.85 18.09
N ASP A 173 28.37 16.81 17.17
CA ASP A 173 27.60 18.03 17.30
C ASP A 173 26.11 17.85 16.95
N SER A 174 25.67 16.59 16.76
CA SER A 174 24.32 16.20 16.34
C SER A 174 23.93 16.66 14.93
N THR A 175 24.90 17.07 14.10
CA THR A 175 24.64 17.44 12.71
C THR A 175 24.57 16.18 11.84
N PRO A 176 23.47 15.94 11.09
CA PRO A 176 23.41 14.86 10.11
C PRO A 176 24.26 15.22 8.88
N GLN A 177 25.13 14.29 8.46
CA GLN A 177 25.97 14.44 7.28
C GLN A 177 25.74 13.29 6.31
N SER A 178 25.43 13.61 5.05
CA SER A 178 25.21 12.62 3.99
C SER A 178 26.53 11.95 3.62
N LEU A 179 26.55 10.62 3.67
CA LEU A 179 27.70 9.81 3.25
C LEU A 179 27.58 9.45 1.77
N PHE A 180 26.44 8.87 1.39
CA PHE A 180 26.12 8.47 0.03
C PHE A 180 24.62 8.19 -0.11
N THR A 181 24.16 8.09 -1.37
CA THR A 181 22.78 7.75 -1.72
C THR A 181 22.78 6.52 -2.62
N LEU A 182 21.86 5.60 -2.36
CA LEU A 182 21.60 4.41 -3.17
C LEU A 182 20.24 4.56 -3.84
N ASN A 183 20.16 4.22 -5.12
CA ASN A 183 18.87 4.03 -5.78
C ASN A 183 18.45 2.57 -5.64
N ILE A 184 17.18 2.34 -5.33
CA ILE A 184 16.60 1.02 -5.13
C ILE A 184 15.43 0.85 -6.10
N ALA A 185 15.46 -0.28 -6.82
CA ALA A 185 14.34 -0.80 -7.57
C ALA A 185 13.93 -2.12 -6.90
N ALA A 186 12.71 -2.20 -6.40
CA ALA A 186 12.15 -3.42 -5.82
C ALA A 186 10.93 -3.85 -6.64
N ASN A 187 10.89 -5.12 -7.01
CA ASN A 187 9.73 -5.76 -7.61
C ASN A 187 9.21 -6.80 -6.63
N THR A 188 7.95 -6.72 -6.26
CA THR A 188 7.33 -7.59 -5.27
C THR A 188 6.07 -8.23 -5.85
N SER A 189 5.79 -9.47 -5.46
CA SER A 189 4.50 -10.11 -5.67
C SER A 189 3.58 -9.87 -4.47
N ILE A 190 2.28 -9.68 -4.73
CA ILE A 190 1.24 -9.56 -3.71
C ILE A 190 0.43 -10.85 -3.64
N SER A 191 0.16 -11.30 -2.43
CA SER A 191 -0.92 -12.24 -2.14
C SER A 191 -1.99 -11.56 -1.30
N LEU A 192 -3.25 -11.69 -1.70
CA LEU A 192 -4.40 -11.15 -0.96
C LEU A 192 -5.06 -12.23 -0.11
N ASN A 193 -5.52 -11.83 1.07
CA ASN A 193 -6.36 -12.64 1.92
C ASN A 193 -7.41 -11.77 2.60
N ILE A 194 -8.53 -12.37 3.02
CA ILE A 194 -9.52 -11.71 3.86
C ILE A 194 -9.44 -12.33 5.25
N PHE A 195 -9.17 -11.50 6.25
CA PHE A 195 -9.12 -11.92 7.65
C PHE A 195 -9.81 -10.87 8.51
N ASP A 196 -10.71 -11.31 9.40
CA ASP A 196 -11.49 -10.43 10.28
C ASP A 196 -12.18 -9.27 9.52
N GLN A 197 -12.81 -9.60 8.38
CA GLN A 197 -13.50 -8.64 7.51
C GLN A 197 -12.60 -7.55 6.90
N LYS A 198 -11.27 -7.72 6.94
CA LYS A 198 -10.28 -6.81 6.34
C LYS A 198 -9.58 -7.49 5.18
N LEU A 199 -9.35 -6.72 4.11
CA LEU A 199 -8.46 -7.13 3.02
C LEU A 199 -7.01 -6.98 3.49
N MET A 200 -6.28 -8.08 3.53
CA MET A 200 -4.87 -8.13 3.90
C MET A 200 -4.01 -8.45 2.67
N GLY A 201 -2.96 -7.67 2.46
CA GLY A 201 -1.93 -7.94 1.46
C GLY A 201 -0.65 -8.46 2.11
N SER A 202 -0.06 -9.49 1.53
CA SER A 202 1.30 -9.96 1.86
C SER A 202 2.22 -9.68 0.67
N LEU A 203 3.35 -9.02 0.94
CA LEU A 203 4.35 -8.68 -0.06
C LEU A 203 5.52 -9.66 0.00
N CYS A 204 5.89 -10.22 -1.16
CA CYS A 204 7.05 -11.07 -1.32
C CYS A 204 8.01 -10.42 -2.31
N LEU A 205 9.24 -10.10 -1.87
CA LEU A 205 10.27 -9.56 -2.76
C LEU A 205 10.65 -10.63 -3.80
N ASN A 206 10.54 -10.26 -5.07
CA ASN A 206 10.94 -11.12 -6.17
C ASN A 206 12.48 -11.14 -6.24
N ARG A 207 13.04 -12.33 -6.50
CA ARG A 207 14.49 -12.55 -6.57
C ARG A 207 15.08 -12.17 -7.92
#